data_AF-A0A6L8FXZ4-F1
#
_entry.id   AF-A0A6L8FXZ4-F1
#
_cell.length_a   1.000
_cell.length_b   1.000
_cell.length_c   1.000
_cell.angle_alpha   90.00
_cell.angle_beta   90.00
_cell.angle_gamma   90.00
#
_symmetry.space_group_name_H-M   'P 1'
#
loop_
_entity.id
_entity.type
_entity.pdbx_description
1 polymer ?
#
loop_
_entity_poly.entity_id
_entity_poly.type
_entity_poly.pdbx_seq_one_letter_code
_entity_poly.pdbx_strand_id
1 'polypeptide(L)' 'HGVIRAARHVHLNPAEAAYYGVGPGDLLRLVVEGDQGGMLEGLICRVSERERLEVHIDTDEGNAIDLVHARKVYLET' A
#
# COMPACT_ATOMS: atom_id res chain seq x y z
N HIS A 1 10.66 25.01 -5.90
CA HIS A 1 9.40 24.26 -5.73
C HIS A 1 9.77 22.80 -5.43
N GLY A 2 8.99 22.08 -4.62
CA GLY A 2 9.38 20.73 -4.15
C GLY A 2 8.58 20.19 -2.96
N VAL A 3 7.66 21.00 -2.40
CA VAL A 3 6.71 20.54 -1.38
C VAL A 3 5.61 19.75 -2.07
N ILE A 4 5.30 18.57 -1.53
CA ILE A 4 4.28 17.64 -2.03
C ILE A 4 3.44 17.10 -0.87
N ARG A 5 2.26 16.57 -1.19
CA ARG A 5 1.58 15.55 -0.38
C ARG A 5 1.95 14.20 -0.98
N ALA A 6 2.48 13.29 -0.18
CA ALA A 6 2.85 11.96 -0.66
C ALA A 6 1.60 11.23 -1.17
N ALA A 7 1.69 10.61 -2.35
CA ALA A 7 0.65 9.71 -2.84
C ALA A 7 0.96 8.30 -2.31
N ARG A 8 -0.05 7.61 -1.77
CA ARG A 8 0.09 6.23 -1.30
C ARG A 8 0.58 5.30 -2.41
N HIS A 9 1.45 4.37 -2.07
CA HIS A 9 2.04 3.44 -3.03
C HIS A 9 2.51 2.15 -2.36
N VAL A 10 2.69 1.11 -3.16
CA VAL A 10 3.30 -0.15 -2.74
C VAL A 10 4.58 -0.38 -3.52
N HIS A 11 5.64 -0.70 -2.79
CA HIS A 11 6.88 -1.23 -3.33
C HIS A 11 6.78 -2.74 -3.41
N LEU A 12 7.18 -3.33 -4.53
CA LEU A 12 7.25 -4.79 -4.73
C LEU A 12 8.55 -5.14 -5.47
N ASN A 13 9.10 -6.32 -5.21
CA ASN A 13 10.05 -6.95 -6.13
C ASN A 13 9.33 -7.68 -7.28
N PRO A 14 10.03 -8.09 -8.35
CA PRO A 14 9.39 -8.76 -9.49
C PRO A 14 8.63 -10.06 -9.14
N ALA A 15 9.09 -10.83 -8.15
CA ALA A 15 8.43 -12.05 -7.74
C ALA A 15 7.13 -11.77 -6.97
N GLU A 16 7.13 -10.74 -6.12
CA GLU A 16 5.94 -10.28 -5.41
C GLU A 16 4.92 -9.67 -6.39
N ALA A 17 5.37 -8.85 -7.34
CA ALA A 17 4.52 -8.30 -8.40
C ALA A 17 3.86 -9.42 -9.22
N ALA A 18 4.62 -10.47 -9.57
CA ALA A 18 4.08 -11.65 -10.25
C ALA A 18 3.08 -12.43 -9.37
N TYR A 19 3.33 -12.56 -8.06
CA TYR A 19 2.40 -13.21 -7.12
C TYR A 19 1.05 -12.49 -7.07
N TYR A 20 1.05 -11.16 -7.07
CA TYR A 20 -0.19 -10.37 -7.12
C TYR A 20 -0.75 -10.22 -8.55
N GLY A 21 -0.01 -10.59 -9.59
CA GLY A 21 -0.45 -10.41 -10.98
C GLY A 21 -0.49 -8.94 -11.43
N VAL A 22 0.38 -8.10 -10.86
CA VAL A 22 0.47 -6.66 -11.14
C VAL A 22 1.82 -6.28 -11.74
N GLY A 23 1.85 -5.15 -12.43
CA GLY A 23 3.05 -4.51 -12.97
C GLY A 23 3.23 -3.05 -12.52
N PRO A 24 4.31 -2.39 -12.97
CA PRO A 24 4.57 -0.99 -12.65
C PRO A 24 3.41 -0.08 -13.07
N GLY A 25 2.91 0.71 -12.12
CA GLY A 25 1.83 1.67 -12.35
C GLY A 25 0.42 1.11 -12.15
N ASP A 26 0.26 -0.20 -12.01
CA ASP A 26 -1.03 -0.80 -11.63
C ASP A 26 -1.45 -0.35 -10.23
N LEU A 27 -2.75 -0.43 -9.95
CA LEU A 27 -3.32 0.00 -8.68
C LEU A 27 -3.69 -1.22 -7.83
N LEU A 28 -3.32 -1.16 -6.56
CA LEU A 28 -3.74 -2.12 -5.54
C LEU A 28 -4.55 -1.42 -4.45
N ARG A 29 -5.10 -2.22 -3.55
CA ARG A 29 -5.85 -1.79 -2.37
C ARG A 29 -5.19 -2.37 -1.11
N LEU A 30 -5.01 -1.53 -0.10
CA LEU A 30 -4.63 -1.97 1.23
C LEU A 30 -5.90 -2.20 2.05
N VAL A 31 -6.11 -3.43 2.50
CA VAL A 31 -7.21 -3.78 3.39
C VAL A 31 -6.68 -3.91 4.82
N VAL A 32 -7.32 -3.18 5.73
CA VAL A 32 -7.02 -3.19 7.17
C VAL A 32 -8.27 -3.65 7.91
N GLU A 33 -8.19 -4.81 8.55
CA GLU A 33 -9.26 -5.30 9.43
C GLU A 33 -8.97 -4.88 10.88
N GLY A 34 -9.96 -4.25 11.53
CA GLY A 34 -9.91 -3.81 12.92
C GLY A 34 -11.25 -3.17 13.31
N ASP A 35 -11.36 -2.71 14.55
CA ASP A 35 -12.60 -2.07 15.04
C ASP A 35 -12.90 -0.76 14.30
N GLN A 36 -11.85 -0.06 13.86
CA GLN A 36 -11.91 1.10 12.95
C GLN A 36 -11.13 0.85 11.65
N GLY A 37 -11.16 -0.38 11.15
CA GLY A 37 -10.51 -0.76 9.90
C GLY A 37 -11.13 -0.11 8.65
N GLY A 38 -10.52 -0.36 7.50
CA GLY A 38 -10.96 0.20 6.23
C GLY A 38 -10.16 -0.31 5.03
N MET A 39 -10.43 0.27 3.86
CA MET A 39 -9.69 0.01 2.64
C MET A 39 -9.14 1.31 2.07
N LEU A 40 -7.84 1.34 1.78
CA LEU A 40 -7.22 2.42 1.01
C LEU A 40 -7.05 1.94 -0.43
N GLU A 41 -7.74 2.59 -1.36
CA GLU A 41 -7.67 2.28 -2.78
C GLU A 41 -6.62 3.15 -3.49
N GLY A 42 -6.15 2.67 -4.65
CA GLY A 42 -5.28 3.45 -5.53
C GLY A 42 -3.82 3.47 -5.10
N LEU A 43 -3.32 2.41 -4.46
CA LEU A 43 -1.90 2.24 -4.17
C LEU A 43 -1.16 1.99 -5.49
N ILE A 44 -0.32 2.95 -5.88
CA ILE A 44 0.48 2.85 -7.10
C ILE A 44 1.54 1.76 -6.91
N CYS A 45 1.54 0.74 -7.76
CA CYS A 45 2.56 -0.30 -7.76
C CYS A 45 3.89 0.22 -8.31
N ARG A 46 4.96 0.09 -7.51
CA ARG A 46 6.33 0.38 -7.91
C ARG A 46 7.16 -0.89 -7.79
N VAL A 47 7.63 -1.39 -8.94
CA VAL A 47 8.41 -2.62 -9.00
C VAL A 47 9.89 -2.32 -9.15
N SER A 48 10.73 -2.91 -8.30
CA SER A 48 12.19 -2.77 -8.34
C SER A 48 12.87 -4.00 -7.73
N GLU A 49 14.01 -4.43 -8.28
CA GLU A 49 14.79 -5.55 -7.74
C GLU A 49 15.39 -5.27 -6.36
N ARG A 50 15.48 -4.00 -5.95
CA ARG A 50 16.07 -3.57 -4.68
C ARG A 50 15.07 -3.42 -3.55
N GLU A 51 13.79 -3.42 -3.88
CA GLU A 51 12.71 -3.18 -2.93
C GLU A 51 12.09 -4.51 -2.50
N ARG A 52 11.29 -4.47 -1.44
CA ARG A 52 10.45 -5.59 -1.00
C ARG A 52 9.03 -5.08 -0.80
N LEU A 53 8.10 -5.99 -0.56
CA LEU A 53 6.73 -5.66 -0.22
C LEU A 53 6.68 -4.68 0.96
N GLU A 54 6.35 -3.44 0.66
CA GLU A 54 6.19 -2.36 1.62
C GLU A 54 5.15 -1.38 1.11
N VAL A 55 4.25 -0.94 1.98
CA VAL A 55 3.22 0.04 1.66
C VAL A 55 3.55 1.36 2.34
N HIS A 56 3.59 2.43 1.55
CA HIS A 56 3.80 3.79 2.05
C HIS A 56 2.46 4.52 2.00
N ILE A 57 2.00 4.92 3.18
CA ILE A 57 0.86 5.82 3.41
C ILE A 57 1.32 6.93 4.36
N ASP A 58 0.67 8.07 4.35
CA ASP A 58 0.99 9.14 5.30
C ASP A 58 0.35 8.92 6.69
N THR A 59 0.72 9.78 7.64
CA THR A 59 0.25 9.68 9.02
C THR A 59 -1.26 9.82 9.15
N ASP A 60 -1.89 10.69 8.34
CA ASP A 60 -3.33 10.90 8.41
C ASP A 60 -4.08 9.71 7.81
N GLU A 61 -3.57 9.13 6.71
CA GLU A 61 -4.08 7.89 6.12
C GLU A 61 -4.00 6.70 7.08
N GLY A 62 -2.88 6.53 7.78
CA GLY A 62 -2.71 5.46 8.77
C GLY A 62 -3.60 5.62 10.00
N ASN A 63 -3.74 6.85 10.49
CA ASN A 63 -4.64 7.16 11.62
C ASN A 63 -6.11 6.98 11.26
N ALA A 64 -6.51 7.31 10.03
CA ALA A 64 -7.90 7.22 9.58
C ALA A 64 -8.46 5.77 9.55
N ILE A 65 -7.58 4.77 9.49
CA ILE A 65 -7.93 3.34 9.48
C ILE A 65 -7.42 2.58 10.72
N ASP A 66 -7.05 3.32 11.77
CA ASP A 66 -6.54 2.78 13.04
C ASP A 66 -5.48 1.69 12.86
N LEU A 67 -4.51 1.94 11.96
CA LEU A 67 -3.56 0.92 11.51
C LEU A 67 -2.78 0.27 12.67
N VAL A 68 -2.52 1.01 13.73
CA VAL A 68 -1.78 0.53 14.92
C VAL A 68 -2.50 -0.60 15.65
N HIS A 69 -3.84 -0.63 15.62
CA HIS A 69 -4.66 -1.66 16.27
C HIS A 69 -5.27 -2.64 15.25
N ALA A 70 -4.71 -2.71 14.04
CA ALA A 70 -5.15 -3.65 13.03
C ALA A 70 -5.01 -5.11 13.51
N ARG A 71 -6.07 -5.90 13.32
CA ARG A 71 -6.05 -7.36 13.49
C ARG A 71 -5.39 -8.05 12.32
N LYS A 72 -5.57 -7.52 11.10
CA LYS A 72 -5.00 -8.07 9.87
C LYS A 72 -4.81 -6.96 8.84
N VAL A 73 -3.73 -7.05 8.08
CA VAL A 73 -3.40 -6.14 6.99
C VAL A 73 -2.97 -6.95 5.77
N TYR A 74 -3.55 -6.70 4.61
CA TYR A 74 -3.23 -7.42 3.38
C TYR A 74 -3.53 -6.59 2.12
N LEU A 75 -2.99 -7.02 0.98
CA LEU A 75 -3.20 -6.38 -0.32
C LEU A 75 -4.21 -7.16 -1.16
N GLU A 76 -5.04 -6.42 -1.88
CA GLU A 76 -5.91 -6.92 -2.96
C GLU A 76 -5.62 -6.15 -4.26
N THR A 77 -5.84 -6.80 -5.40
CA THR A 77 -5.78 -6.19 -6.75
C THR A 77 -7.16 -5.78 -7.21
#